data_AF-A0A226EA04-F1
#
_entry.id   AF-A0A226EA04-F1
#
_cell.length_a   1.000
_cell.length_b   1.000
_cell.length_c   1.000
_cell.angle_alpha   90.00
_cell.angle_beta   90.00
_cell.angle_gamma   90.00
#
_symmetry.space_group_name_H-M   'P 1'
#
loop_
_entity.id
_entity.type
_entity.pdbx_description
1 polymer ?
#
loop_
_entity_poly.entity_id
_entity_poly.type
_entity_poly.pdbx_seq_one_letter_code
_entity_poly.pdbx_strand_id
1 'polypeptide(L)'
;MYTEYLPKILHHSFLIAGSIGATSLHFNEKTKMFYITKKSRKMSKFTLIFLMGSTLFAILRTLEILFCKGGFSNEDFDICYAISFAMVLVNSVALVDHWKQDDLCHMFNQLLAYGLKFRRKWMTKSYNPNTMNCLQGKMLDTWILVFWIMSAFPLFLGVPFYFANTNLPIFPPSMLPSANVVSVVSLIKFEFQVPSGNQGKKSNTYNLLRTVKYLPHEYACVQLLHQRVNDSFGNLMGILHGEFLNFIISCYVILALNWNLMDIYAKMQLLVPSITSQLCWSIGLKIAGSFYKSLNAMLKSWRNLHHKSPEEMKYFKKYAKTCQPLTFGAPGVFTIKRLTVLTFSMNVFKGTFKAVLALRRAK
;
A
#
# COMPACT_ATOMS: atom_id res chain seq x y z
N MET A 1 -15.55 0.32 -10.51
CA MET A 1 -14.71 0.57 -11.70
C MET A 1 -14.25 2.02 -11.66
N TYR A 2 -13.20 2.38 -12.40
CA TYR A 2 -12.66 3.73 -12.42
C TYR A 2 -13.70 4.77 -12.82
N THR A 3 -13.77 5.85 -12.05
CA THR A 3 -14.56 7.03 -12.39
C THR A 3 -13.95 7.75 -13.61
N GLU A 4 -14.68 8.73 -14.13
CA GLU A 4 -14.13 9.62 -15.16
C GLU A 4 -13.13 10.63 -14.58
N TYR A 5 -13.12 10.80 -13.26
CA TYR A 5 -12.21 11.69 -12.55
C TYR A 5 -10.83 11.07 -12.30
N LEU A 6 -10.74 9.73 -12.29
CA LEU A 6 -9.47 9.06 -11.99
C LEU A 6 -8.27 9.56 -12.83
N PRO A 7 -8.36 9.73 -14.17
CA PRO A 7 -7.23 10.26 -14.94
C PRO A 7 -6.78 11.65 -14.49
N LYS A 8 -7.72 12.53 -14.12
CA LYS A 8 -7.41 13.86 -13.59
C LYS A 8 -6.72 13.77 -12.23
N ILE A 9 -7.25 12.93 -11.33
CA ILE A 9 -6.66 12.72 -10.01
C ILE A 9 -5.22 12.19 -10.16
N LEU A 10 -5.02 11.16 -10.99
CA LEU A 10 -3.70 10.60 -11.28
C LEU A 10 -2.76 11.66 -11.89
N HIS A 11 -3.24 12.46 -12.83
CA HIS A 11 -2.42 13.53 -13.42
C HIS A 11 -1.89 14.49 -12.37
N HIS A 12 -2.76 15.04 -11.52
CA HIS A 12 -2.36 16.01 -10.50
C HIS A 12 -1.50 15.37 -9.40
N SER A 13 -1.83 14.15 -8.97
CA SER A 13 -1.05 13.43 -7.96
C SER A 13 0.40 13.19 -8.41
N PHE A 14 0.59 12.74 -9.66
CA PHE A 14 1.93 12.47 -10.20
C PHE A 14 2.65 13.70 -10.73
N LEU A 15 1.94 14.78 -11.09
CA LEU A 15 2.57 16.04 -11.48
C LEU A 15 3.42 16.62 -10.34
N ILE A 16 2.83 16.69 -9.14
CA ILE A 16 3.48 17.28 -7.96
C ILE A 16 4.55 16.34 -7.40
N ALA A 17 4.25 15.04 -7.27
CA ALA A 17 5.24 14.06 -6.84
C ALA A 17 6.44 14.00 -7.80
N GLY A 18 6.19 14.08 -9.11
CA GLY A 18 7.23 14.13 -10.13
C GLY A 18 8.04 15.44 -10.11
N SER A 19 7.43 16.59 -9.79
CA SER A 19 8.14 17.87 -9.75
C SER A 19 9.14 17.95 -8.58
N ILE A 20 8.84 17.30 -7.46
CA ILE A 20 9.75 17.24 -6.29
C ILE A 20 10.73 16.06 -6.34
N GLY A 21 10.67 15.22 -7.40
CA GLY A 21 11.51 14.04 -7.55
C GLY A 21 11.13 12.87 -6.64
N ALA A 22 9.95 12.88 -6.01
CA ALA A 22 9.49 11.78 -5.17
C ALA A 22 9.22 10.50 -5.98
N THR A 23 8.88 10.64 -7.27
CA THR A 23 8.76 9.54 -8.22
C THR A 23 9.21 9.99 -9.61
N SER A 24 9.69 9.07 -10.44
CA SER A 24 10.01 9.36 -11.85
C SER A 24 8.81 9.24 -12.79
N LEU A 25 7.69 8.69 -12.29
CA LEU A 25 6.47 8.43 -13.04
C LEU A 25 5.68 9.72 -13.28
N HIS A 26 5.21 9.89 -14.51
CA HIS A 26 4.25 10.91 -14.88
C HIS A 26 3.01 10.27 -15.50
N PHE A 27 1.88 10.94 -15.40
CA PHE A 27 0.64 10.50 -16.02
C PHE A 27 0.15 11.52 -17.05
N ASN A 28 -0.06 11.08 -18.28
CA ASN A 28 -0.63 11.91 -19.35
C ASN A 28 -2.15 11.71 -19.39
N GLU A 29 -2.91 12.76 -19.05
CA GLU A 29 -4.38 12.72 -19.01
C GLU A 29 -5.00 12.38 -20.37
N LYS A 30 -4.42 12.92 -21.46
CA LYS A 30 -4.95 12.75 -22.83
C LYS A 30 -4.75 11.32 -23.32
N THR A 31 -3.54 10.78 -23.19
CA THR A 31 -3.23 9.42 -23.66
C THR A 31 -3.63 8.34 -22.66
N LYS A 32 -3.90 8.71 -21.41
CA LYS A 32 -4.19 7.81 -20.28
C LYS A 32 -3.06 6.79 -20.08
N MET A 33 -1.83 7.26 -20.21
CA MET A 33 -0.63 6.44 -20.04
C MET A 33 0.32 7.07 -19.03
N PHE A 34 0.92 6.21 -18.22
CA PHE A 34 2.11 6.49 -17.46
C PHE A 34 3.33 6.51 -18.37
N TYR A 35 4.26 7.42 -18.09
CA TYR A 35 5.52 7.55 -18.81
C TYR A 35 6.61 8.05 -17.86
N ILE A 36 7.87 7.81 -18.23
CA ILE A 36 9.05 8.29 -17.51
C ILE A 36 9.86 9.17 -18.47
N THR A 37 10.36 10.29 -17.98
CA THR A 37 11.25 11.17 -18.75
C THR A 37 12.69 11.03 -18.25
N LYS A 38 13.68 11.33 -19.11
CA LYS A 38 15.09 11.38 -18.68
C LYS A 38 15.30 12.38 -17.53
N LYS A 39 14.59 13.50 -17.56
CA LYS A 39 14.62 14.54 -16.51
C LYS A 39 14.08 14.01 -15.19
N SER A 40 12.91 13.37 -15.19
CA SER A 40 12.29 12.84 -13.97
C SER A 40 13.07 11.69 -13.35
N ARG A 41 13.69 10.83 -14.16
CA ARG A 41 14.61 9.80 -13.66
C ARG A 41 15.84 10.39 -12.96
N LYS A 42 16.45 11.43 -13.56
CA LYS A 42 17.58 12.14 -12.93
C LYS A 42 17.17 12.81 -11.63
N MET A 43 16.01 13.48 -11.61
CA MET A 43 15.47 14.14 -10.42
C MET A 43 15.18 13.12 -9.31
N SER A 44 14.50 12.02 -9.62
CA SER A 44 14.23 10.95 -8.66
C SER A 44 15.51 10.31 -8.10
N LYS A 45 16.53 10.09 -8.94
CA LYS A 45 17.85 9.63 -8.47
C LYS A 45 18.49 10.63 -7.51
N PHE A 46 18.44 11.92 -7.84
CA PHE A 46 18.98 12.97 -6.97
C PHE A 46 18.26 13.01 -5.62
N THR A 47 16.92 12.99 -5.63
CA THR A 47 16.10 12.93 -4.41
C THR A 47 16.41 11.68 -3.60
N LEU A 48 16.59 10.50 -4.22
CA LEU A 48 16.98 9.28 -3.51
C LEU A 48 18.37 9.42 -2.85
N ILE A 49 19.37 9.95 -3.56
CA ILE A 49 20.71 10.16 -2.98
C ILE A 49 20.64 11.12 -1.79
N PHE A 50 19.87 12.21 -1.94
CA PHE A 50 19.64 13.17 -0.86
C PHE A 50 18.98 12.48 0.34
N LEU A 51 17.90 11.72 0.13
CA LEU A 51 17.22 10.96 1.18
C LEU A 51 18.14 9.93 1.85
N MET A 52 19.00 9.24 1.10
CA MET A 52 20.01 8.33 1.66
C MET A 52 21.04 9.06 2.53
N GLY A 53 21.53 10.21 2.06
CA GLY A 53 22.43 11.07 2.84
C GLY A 53 21.78 11.55 4.14
N SER A 54 20.53 12.00 4.07
CA SER A 54 19.78 12.43 5.25
C SER A 54 19.57 11.29 6.24
N THR A 55 19.28 10.07 5.77
CA THR A 55 19.11 8.90 6.66
C THR A 55 20.41 8.51 7.31
N LEU A 56 21.51 8.52 6.56
CA LEU A 56 22.83 8.27 7.13
C LEU A 56 23.16 9.31 8.21
N PHE A 57 22.89 10.58 7.95
CA PHE A 57 23.06 11.65 8.92
C PHE A 57 22.22 11.43 10.19
N ALA A 58 20.93 11.09 10.05
CA ALA A 58 20.05 10.83 11.18
C ALA A 58 20.54 9.64 12.03
N ILE A 59 20.98 8.56 11.37
CA ILE A 59 21.59 7.40 12.04
C ILE A 59 22.86 7.82 12.78
N LEU A 60 23.79 8.54 12.13
CA LEU A 60 25.04 9.00 12.74
C LEU A 60 24.77 9.91 13.94
N ARG A 61 23.79 10.82 13.85
CA ARG A 61 23.37 11.66 14.97
C ARG A 61 22.80 10.86 16.12
N THR A 62 21.96 9.87 15.82
CA THR A 62 21.41 8.96 16.83
C THR A 62 22.52 8.17 17.54
N LEU A 63 23.53 7.70 16.78
CA LEU A 63 24.70 7.01 17.34
C LEU A 63 25.61 7.94 18.16
N GLU A 64 25.81 9.19 17.71
CA GLU A 64 26.55 10.21 18.47
C GLU A 64 25.87 10.49 19.81
N ILE A 65 24.54 10.63 19.83
CA ILE A 65 23.79 10.80 21.08
C ILE A 65 23.96 9.55 21.96
N LEU A 66 23.85 8.37 21.35
CA LEU A 66 23.98 7.08 22.05
C LEU A 66 25.35 6.90 22.73
N PHE A 67 26.44 7.21 22.03
CA PHE A 67 27.80 6.91 22.49
C PHE A 67 28.51 8.09 23.14
N CYS A 68 28.18 9.32 22.77
CA CYS A 68 28.95 10.50 23.17
C CYS A 68 28.18 11.50 24.05
N LYS A 69 26.84 11.53 23.99
CA LYS A 69 26.03 12.57 24.68
C LYS A 69 25.13 12.04 25.80
N GLY A 70 25.60 11.03 26.53
CA GLY A 70 24.86 10.47 27.68
C GLY A 70 23.90 9.35 27.33
N GLY A 71 23.88 8.88 26.08
CA GLY A 71 23.19 7.66 25.69
C GLY A 71 21.68 7.71 25.90
N PHE A 72 21.14 6.67 26.53
CA PHE A 72 19.72 6.55 26.86
C PHE A 72 19.23 7.59 27.89
N SER A 73 20.14 8.30 28.56
CA SER A 73 19.78 9.38 29.49
C SER A 73 19.58 10.73 28.79
N ASN A 74 19.92 10.82 27.50
CA ASN A 74 19.70 12.04 26.72
C ASN A 74 18.24 12.15 26.28
N GLU A 75 17.60 13.30 26.56
CA GLU A 75 16.19 13.56 26.26
C GLU A 75 15.87 13.47 24.76
N ASP A 76 16.84 13.76 23.89
CA ASP A 76 16.66 13.75 22.45
C ASP A 76 16.83 12.37 21.81
N PHE A 77 17.43 11.40 22.52
CA PHE A 77 17.79 10.10 21.95
C PHE A 77 16.58 9.38 21.36
N ASP A 78 15.48 9.34 22.10
CA ASP A 78 14.26 8.62 21.74
C ASP A 78 13.61 9.16 20.46
N ILE A 79 13.56 10.49 20.33
CA ILE A 79 13.03 11.18 19.16
C ILE A 79 13.96 10.93 17.96
N CYS A 80 15.28 11.06 18.16
CA CYS A 80 16.28 10.81 17.11
C CYS A 80 16.24 9.37 16.59
N TYR A 81 16.05 8.40 17.49
CA TYR A 81 15.92 6.99 17.15
C TYR A 81 14.65 6.71 16.33
N ALA A 82 13.49 7.21 16.78
CA ALA A 82 12.23 7.06 16.06
C ALA A 82 12.28 7.69 14.67
N ILE A 83 12.90 8.87 14.56
CA ILE A 83 13.13 9.58 13.31
C ILE A 83 13.99 8.76 12.37
N SER A 84 15.14 8.27 12.84
CA SER A 84 16.06 7.47 12.02
C SER A 84 15.38 6.22 11.48
N PHE A 85 14.56 5.57 12.31
CA PHE A 85 13.79 4.40 11.89
C PHE A 85 12.75 4.76 10.80
N ALA A 86 12.00 5.85 10.98
CA ALA A 86 11.05 6.32 9.99
C ALA A 86 11.74 6.64 8.64
N MET A 87 12.93 7.21 8.69
CA MET A 87 13.74 7.53 7.51
C MET A 87 14.25 6.28 6.77
N VAL A 88 14.64 5.23 7.50
CA VAL A 88 14.96 3.94 6.89
C VAL A 88 13.76 3.38 6.14
N LEU A 89 12.56 3.39 6.75
CA LEU A 89 11.32 2.97 6.11
C LEU A 89 11.02 3.75 4.82
N VAL A 90 11.22 5.08 4.83
CA VAL A 90 11.10 5.94 3.62
C VAL A 90 12.03 5.47 2.53
N ASN A 91 13.30 5.31 2.88
CA ASN A 91 14.35 4.99 1.92
C ASN A 91 14.19 3.61 1.32
N SER A 92 13.74 2.62 2.10
CA SER A 92 13.43 1.28 1.61
C SER A 92 12.40 1.33 0.47
N VAL A 93 11.33 2.12 0.64
CA VAL A 93 10.31 2.31 -0.42
C VAL A 93 10.88 3.07 -1.62
N ALA A 94 11.56 4.19 -1.38
CA ALA A 94 12.12 5.02 -2.45
C ALA A 94 13.17 4.27 -3.28
N LEU A 95 13.97 3.42 -2.64
CA LEU A 95 14.97 2.58 -3.30
C LEU A 95 14.30 1.54 -4.22
N VAL A 96 13.23 0.89 -3.75
CA VAL A 96 12.47 -0.06 -4.57
C VAL A 96 11.78 0.66 -5.73
N ASP A 97 11.14 1.81 -5.49
CA ASP A 97 10.54 2.62 -6.57
C ASP A 97 11.59 2.97 -7.63
N HIS A 98 12.78 3.40 -7.21
CA HIS A 98 13.88 3.73 -8.12
C HIS A 98 14.37 2.53 -8.94
N TRP A 99 14.61 1.38 -8.28
CA TRP A 99 15.07 0.16 -8.95
C TRP A 99 14.03 -0.46 -9.87
N LYS A 100 12.74 -0.32 -9.54
CA LYS A 100 11.63 -0.93 -10.26
C LYS A 100 10.82 0.05 -11.10
N GLN A 101 11.28 1.29 -11.29
CA GLN A 101 10.49 2.35 -11.95
C GLN A 101 9.95 1.96 -13.33
N ASP A 102 10.74 1.25 -14.16
CA ASP A 102 10.29 0.81 -15.49
C ASP A 102 9.23 -0.29 -15.40
N ASP A 103 9.46 -1.29 -14.54
CA ASP A 103 8.50 -2.36 -14.24
C ASP A 103 7.18 -1.76 -13.71
N LEU A 104 7.27 -0.77 -12.82
CA LEU A 104 6.13 -0.05 -12.26
C LEU A 104 5.37 0.73 -13.33
N CYS A 105 6.07 1.46 -14.20
CA CYS A 105 5.46 2.18 -15.31
C CYS A 105 4.67 1.25 -16.23
N HIS A 106 5.29 0.13 -16.62
CA HIS A 106 4.64 -0.88 -17.45
C HIS A 106 3.46 -1.54 -16.74
N MET A 107 3.61 -1.91 -15.48
CA MET A 107 2.56 -2.51 -14.66
C MET A 107 1.35 -1.57 -14.54
N PHE A 108 1.56 -0.29 -14.21
CA PHE A 108 0.47 0.68 -14.10
C PHE A 108 -0.24 0.92 -15.43
N ASN A 109 0.51 0.99 -16.53
CA ASN A 109 -0.07 1.07 -17.87
C ASN A 109 -0.93 -0.14 -18.21
N GLN A 110 -0.45 -1.35 -17.91
CA GLN A 110 -1.21 -2.58 -18.14
C GLN A 110 -2.46 -2.65 -17.28
N LEU A 111 -2.36 -2.27 -16.01
CA LEU A 111 -3.49 -2.24 -15.10
C LEU A 111 -4.58 -1.27 -15.59
N LEU A 112 -4.18 -0.06 -15.98
CA LEU A 112 -5.10 0.95 -16.47
C LEU A 112 -5.71 0.56 -17.83
N ALA A 113 -4.89 0.08 -18.76
CA ALA A 113 -5.34 -0.40 -20.06
C ALA A 113 -6.32 -1.56 -19.92
N TYR A 114 -6.03 -2.53 -19.04
CA TYR A 114 -6.93 -3.64 -18.74
C TYR A 114 -8.24 -3.13 -18.14
N GLY A 115 -8.20 -2.24 -17.13
CA GLY A 115 -9.42 -1.70 -16.54
C GLY A 115 -10.28 -0.93 -17.54
N LEU A 116 -9.67 -0.16 -18.45
CA LEU A 116 -10.38 0.53 -19.53
C LEU A 116 -10.97 -0.43 -20.57
N LYS A 117 -10.24 -1.48 -20.94
CA LYS A 117 -10.71 -2.53 -21.87
C LYS A 117 -11.85 -3.33 -21.26
N PHE A 118 -11.70 -3.76 -20.01
CA PHE A 118 -12.71 -4.49 -19.25
C PHE A 118 -13.98 -3.65 -19.12
N ARG A 119 -13.86 -2.33 -18.87
CA ARG A 119 -14.98 -1.39 -18.89
C ARG A 119 -15.76 -1.42 -20.19
N ARG A 120 -15.08 -1.23 -21.31
CA ARG A 120 -15.73 -1.17 -22.63
C ARG A 120 -16.38 -2.50 -23.01
N LYS A 121 -15.72 -3.62 -22.69
CA LYS A 121 -16.16 -4.95 -23.12
C LYS A 121 -17.29 -5.50 -22.26
N TRP A 122 -17.23 -5.30 -20.95
CA TRP A 122 -18.05 -6.06 -20.02
C TRP A 122 -19.09 -5.27 -19.25
N MET A 123 -18.95 -3.94 -19.13
CA MET A 123 -19.97 -3.14 -18.44
C MET A 123 -21.18 -2.88 -19.31
N THR A 124 -22.36 -2.90 -18.70
CA THR A 124 -23.62 -2.55 -19.38
C THR A 124 -23.63 -1.07 -19.77
N LYS A 125 -24.38 -0.71 -20.82
CA LYS A 125 -24.57 0.71 -21.22
C LYS A 125 -25.22 1.56 -20.13
N SER A 126 -25.97 0.94 -19.22
CA SER A 126 -26.58 1.58 -18.05
C SER A 126 -25.61 1.86 -16.91
N TYR A 127 -24.40 1.30 -16.97
CA TYR A 127 -23.38 1.54 -15.95
C TYR A 127 -22.84 2.96 -16.07
N ASN A 128 -23.19 3.81 -15.11
CA ASN A 128 -22.63 5.16 -15.00
C ASN A 128 -21.65 5.21 -13.81
N PRO A 129 -20.33 5.32 -14.05
CA PRO A 129 -19.32 5.29 -12.99
C PRO A 129 -19.37 6.51 -12.06
N ASN A 130 -20.06 7.59 -12.45
CA ASN A 130 -20.18 8.82 -11.66
C ASN A 130 -21.39 8.79 -10.70
N THR A 131 -22.33 7.85 -10.88
CA THR A 131 -23.49 7.72 -9.98
C THR A 131 -23.08 7.34 -8.56
N MET A 132 -23.84 7.81 -7.55
CA MET A 132 -23.63 7.49 -6.12
C MET A 132 -23.56 5.99 -5.85
N ASN A 133 -24.26 5.18 -6.66
CA ASN A 133 -24.31 3.74 -6.52
C ASN A 133 -22.97 3.05 -6.83
N CYS A 134 -22.02 3.72 -7.50
CA CYS A 134 -20.68 3.19 -7.73
C CYS A 134 -19.69 3.53 -6.61
N LEU A 135 -20.01 3.12 -5.38
CA LEU A 135 -19.22 3.40 -4.17
C LEU A 135 -17.74 3.05 -4.33
N GLN A 136 -17.41 1.97 -5.03
CA GLN A 136 -16.03 1.49 -5.17
C GLN A 136 -15.13 2.41 -5.98
N GLY A 137 -15.66 3.01 -7.06
CA GLY A 137 -14.90 3.94 -7.90
C GLY A 137 -14.58 5.20 -7.12
N LYS A 138 -15.59 5.77 -6.46
CA LYS A 138 -15.44 6.94 -5.61
C LYS A 138 -14.53 6.69 -4.42
N MET A 139 -14.66 5.54 -3.75
CA MET A 139 -13.75 5.16 -2.67
C MET A 139 -12.31 5.14 -3.17
N LEU A 140 -12.03 4.56 -4.33
CA LEU A 140 -10.67 4.57 -4.89
C LEU A 140 -10.15 6.00 -5.10
N ASP A 141 -10.95 6.87 -5.73
CA ASP A 141 -10.59 8.26 -5.97
C ASP A 141 -10.34 9.02 -4.66
N THR A 142 -11.27 8.92 -3.71
CA THR A 142 -11.15 9.52 -2.38
C THR A 142 -9.92 9.01 -1.67
N TRP A 143 -9.63 7.71 -1.76
CA TRP A 143 -8.42 7.16 -1.16
C TRP A 143 -7.17 7.72 -1.80
N ILE A 144 -7.05 7.74 -3.13
CA ILE A 144 -5.88 8.34 -3.82
C ILE A 144 -5.71 9.79 -3.39
N LEU A 145 -6.80 10.55 -3.29
CA LEU A 145 -6.77 11.95 -2.88
C LEU A 145 -6.40 12.12 -1.39
N VAL A 146 -6.94 11.30 -0.49
CA VAL A 146 -6.57 11.30 0.93
C VAL A 146 -5.10 10.93 1.10
N PHE A 147 -4.63 9.89 0.41
CA PHE A 147 -3.22 9.49 0.43
C PHE A 147 -2.33 10.63 -0.08
N TRP A 148 -2.76 11.31 -1.13
CA TRP A 148 -2.04 12.44 -1.68
C TRP A 148 -1.99 13.62 -0.69
N ILE A 149 -3.11 13.97 -0.04
CA ILE A 149 -3.16 14.98 1.02
C ILE A 149 -2.24 14.58 2.17
N MET A 150 -2.32 13.34 2.64
CA MET A 150 -1.46 12.83 3.71
C MET A 150 0.02 12.83 3.31
N SER A 151 0.34 12.65 2.02
CA SER A 151 1.72 12.76 1.51
C SER A 151 2.19 14.20 1.34
N ALA A 152 1.29 15.16 1.23
CA ALA A 152 1.65 16.58 1.16
C ALA A 152 1.67 17.22 2.55
N PHE A 153 0.91 16.66 3.49
CA PHE A 153 0.69 17.21 4.82
C PHE A 153 1.98 17.42 5.64
N PRO A 154 2.96 16.52 5.63
CA PRO A 154 4.26 16.77 6.25
C PRO A 154 5.08 17.89 5.60
N LEU A 155 4.88 18.18 4.31
CA LEU A 155 5.48 19.37 3.69
C LEU A 155 4.79 20.65 4.21
N PHE A 156 3.47 20.62 4.40
CA PHE A 156 2.70 21.79 4.84
C PHE A 156 2.73 22.05 6.34
N LEU A 157 2.82 21.01 7.18
CA LEU A 157 2.95 21.17 8.62
C LEU A 157 4.41 21.15 9.09
N GLY A 158 5.26 20.34 8.45
CA GLY A 158 6.66 20.23 8.83
C GLY A 158 7.43 21.53 8.62
N VAL A 159 7.10 22.32 7.58
CA VAL A 159 7.78 23.60 7.30
C VAL A 159 7.42 24.69 8.31
N PRO A 160 6.15 24.98 8.64
CA PRO A 160 5.82 25.90 9.73
C PRO A 160 6.32 25.41 11.09
N PHE A 161 6.27 24.10 11.34
CA PHE A 161 6.78 23.51 12.58
C PHE A 161 8.30 23.66 12.71
N TYR A 162 9.03 23.57 11.59
CA TYR A 162 10.47 23.89 11.49
C TYR A 162 10.76 25.32 11.95
N PHE A 163 10.02 26.30 11.44
CA PHE A 163 10.23 27.70 11.83
C PHE A 163 9.81 27.99 13.28
N ALA A 164 8.91 27.18 13.86
CA ALA A 164 8.44 27.35 15.23
C ALA A 164 9.33 26.70 16.29
N ASN A 165 10.16 25.70 15.96
CA ASN A 165 10.92 24.91 16.94
C ASN A 165 12.39 24.71 16.52
N THR A 166 13.18 25.78 16.61
CA THR A 166 14.61 25.81 16.19
C THR A 166 15.55 24.96 17.06
N ASN A 167 15.10 24.48 18.21
CA ASN A 167 15.91 23.71 19.16
C ASN A 167 15.83 22.20 18.96
N LEU A 168 15.02 21.71 18.01
CA LEU A 168 14.94 20.27 17.73
C LEU A 168 16.21 19.82 16.97
N PRO A 169 16.96 18.83 17.48
CA PRO A 169 18.34 18.53 17.06
C PRO A 169 18.47 17.88 15.67
N ILE A 170 17.36 17.65 14.99
CA ILE A 170 17.30 17.07 13.65
C ILE A 170 16.25 17.92 12.95
N PHE A 171 16.58 18.63 11.85
CA PHE A 171 15.73 18.86 10.65
C PHE A 171 16.19 20.10 9.88
N PRO A 172 16.44 19.95 8.57
CA PRO A 172 15.42 20.31 7.54
C PRO A 172 15.57 19.52 6.20
N PRO A 173 14.59 19.34 5.30
CA PRO A 173 13.21 18.88 5.34
C PRO A 173 13.02 17.56 4.53
N SER A 174 12.73 16.38 5.13
CA SER A 174 12.50 15.16 4.32
C SER A 174 11.95 13.93 5.07
N MET A 175 10.79 14.04 5.73
CA MET A 175 10.15 12.89 6.37
C MET A 175 8.88 12.49 5.65
N LEU A 176 8.93 11.47 4.77
CA LEU A 176 7.73 10.71 4.38
C LEU A 176 8.01 9.43 3.58
N PRO A 177 7.61 8.24 4.05
CA PRO A 177 7.33 7.11 3.18
C PRO A 177 5.92 7.26 2.58
N SER A 178 5.78 6.91 1.31
CA SER A 178 4.49 6.78 0.62
C SER A 178 4.09 5.29 0.52
N ALA A 179 2.80 4.99 0.66
CA ALA A 179 2.29 3.63 0.47
C ALA A 179 1.09 3.62 -0.49
N ASN A 180 1.34 3.11 -1.71
CA ASN A 180 0.37 2.57 -2.68
C ASN A 180 0.21 1.04 -2.37
N VAL A 181 -0.81 0.25 -2.74
CA VAL A 181 -1.62 0.06 -3.95
C VAL A 181 -2.92 -0.66 -3.55
N VAL A 182 -4.11 -0.18 -3.94
CA VAL A 182 -5.32 -1.03 -4.04
C VAL A 182 -6.22 -0.53 -5.16
N SER A 183 -6.46 -1.36 -6.18
CA SER A 183 -7.63 -1.18 -7.08
C SER A 183 -8.12 -2.46 -7.79
N VAL A 184 -7.49 -3.63 -7.63
CA VAL A 184 -7.96 -4.86 -8.29
C VAL A 184 -9.01 -5.61 -7.44
N VAL A 185 -8.99 -5.40 -6.11
CA VAL A 185 -9.82 -6.13 -5.14
C VAL A 185 -11.32 -5.99 -5.40
N SER A 186 -11.74 -4.78 -5.78
CA SER A 186 -13.15 -4.46 -6.07
C SER A 186 -13.65 -5.14 -7.34
N LEU A 187 -12.78 -5.33 -8.34
CA LEU A 187 -13.13 -5.96 -9.61
C LEU A 187 -13.40 -7.46 -9.42
N ILE A 188 -12.52 -8.14 -8.69
CA ILE A 188 -12.60 -9.59 -8.48
C ILE A 188 -13.81 -9.96 -7.62
N LYS A 189 -14.05 -9.21 -6.53
CA LYS A 189 -15.10 -9.55 -5.57
C LYS A 189 -16.51 -9.51 -6.17
N PHE A 190 -16.77 -8.60 -7.10
CA PHE A 190 -18.14 -8.36 -7.57
C PHE A 190 -18.39 -8.85 -8.99
N GLU A 191 -17.38 -8.86 -9.87
CA GLU A 191 -17.63 -9.16 -11.28
C GLU A 191 -17.44 -10.63 -11.64
N PHE A 192 -16.47 -11.32 -11.03
CA PHE A 192 -16.16 -12.72 -11.32
C PHE A 192 -16.90 -13.74 -10.43
N GLN A 193 -17.59 -13.27 -9.39
CA GLN A 193 -18.37 -14.14 -8.52
C GLN A 193 -19.72 -14.47 -9.18
N VAL A 194 -20.09 -15.75 -9.18
CA VAL A 194 -21.42 -16.20 -9.61
C VAL A 194 -22.38 -16.06 -8.43
N PRO A 195 -23.49 -15.31 -8.56
CA PRO A 195 -24.48 -15.22 -7.50
C PRO A 195 -25.05 -16.62 -7.18
N SER A 196 -25.12 -16.95 -5.89
CA SER A 196 -25.70 -18.21 -5.42
C SER A 196 -27.19 -18.01 -5.14
N GLY A 197 -28.07 -18.45 -6.05
CA GLY A 197 -29.53 -18.47 -5.86
C GLY A 197 -30.30 -17.23 -6.36
N ASN A 198 -31.62 -17.21 -6.12
CA ASN A 198 -32.63 -16.20 -6.52
C ASN A 198 -32.40 -14.76 -6.00
N GLN A 199 -31.20 -14.40 -5.56
CA GLN A 199 -30.88 -13.01 -5.28
C GLN A 199 -30.80 -12.26 -6.61
N GLY A 200 -31.89 -11.59 -7.00
CA GLY A 200 -32.03 -10.73 -8.18
C GLY A 200 -31.16 -9.47 -8.13
N LYS A 201 -29.93 -9.55 -7.59
CA LYS A 201 -28.95 -8.47 -7.64
C LYS A 201 -28.59 -8.22 -9.10
N LYS A 202 -29.02 -7.07 -9.61
CA LYS A 202 -28.59 -6.52 -10.90
C LYS A 202 -27.06 -6.49 -10.94
N SER A 203 -26.49 -7.30 -11.83
CA SER A 203 -25.06 -7.26 -12.10
C SER A 203 -24.74 -6.07 -13.00
N ASN A 204 -23.60 -5.41 -12.76
CA ASN A 204 -23.10 -4.34 -13.62
C ASN A 204 -22.42 -4.86 -14.89
N THR A 205 -22.16 -6.18 -14.96
CA THR A 205 -21.51 -6.84 -16.09
C THR A 205 -22.48 -7.72 -16.87
N TYR A 206 -22.23 -7.85 -18.17
CA TYR A 206 -22.97 -8.78 -19.03
C TYR A 206 -22.85 -10.22 -18.52
N ASN A 207 -23.97 -10.96 -18.52
CA ASN A 207 -24.01 -12.37 -18.12
C ASN A 207 -23.04 -13.26 -18.93
N LEU A 208 -22.68 -12.82 -20.14
CA LEU A 208 -21.71 -13.49 -21.01
C LEU A 208 -20.33 -13.66 -20.35
N LEU A 209 -19.91 -12.73 -19.48
CA LEU A 209 -18.66 -12.82 -18.73
C LEU A 209 -18.63 -14.05 -17.82
N ARG A 210 -19.79 -14.47 -17.29
CA ARG A 210 -19.95 -15.60 -16.36
C ARG A 210 -20.31 -16.90 -17.08
N THR A 211 -19.82 -17.06 -18.31
CA THR A 211 -19.96 -18.32 -19.05
C THR A 211 -18.62 -19.05 -19.11
N VAL A 212 -18.67 -20.38 -19.21
CA VAL A 212 -17.48 -21.24 -19.31
C VAL A 212 -16.55 -20.82 -20.45
N LYS A 213 -17.08 -20.26 -21.54
CA LYS A 213 -16.30 -19.80 -22.69
C LYS A 213 -15.39 -18.60 -22.41
N TYR A 214 -15.87 -17.59 -21.67
CA TYR A 214 -15.14 -16.31 -21.53
C TYR A 214 -14.45 -16.15 -20.17
N LEU A 215 -15.01 -16.75 -19.11
CA LEU A 215 -14.50 -16.60 -17.76
C LEU A 215 -13.04 -17.06 -17.60
N PRO A 216 -12.61 -18.23 -18.13
CA PRO A 216 -11.21 -18.67 -18.04
C PRO A 216 -10.23 -17.65 -18.59
N HIS A 217 -10.51 -17.14 -19.79
CA HIS A 217 -9.63 -16.19 -20.46
C HIS A 217 -9.48 -14.88 -19.67
N GLU A 218 -10.59 -14.30 -19.21
CA GLU A 218 -10.56 -13.05 -18.45
C GLU A 218 -9.89 -13.26 -17.07
N TYR A 219 -10.13 -14.40 -16.42
CA TYR A 219 -9.46 -14.72 -15.16
C TYR A 219 -7.96 -14.92 -15.34
N ALA A 220 -7.51 -15.61 -16.39
CA ALA A 220 -6.10 -15.78 -16.70
C ALA A 220 -5.41 -14.42 -16.91
N CYS A 221 -6.07 -13.46 -17.57
CA CYS A 221 -5.56 -12.09 -17.68
C CYS A 221 -5.37 -11.43 -16.30
N VAL A 222 -6.35 -11.56 -15.40
CA VAL A 222 -6.25 -11.04 -14.03
C VAL A 222 -5.14 -11.73 -13.24
N GLN A 223 -4.98 -13.04 -13.40
CA GLN A 223 -3.94 -13.82 -12.74
C GLN A 223 -2.54 -13.37 -13.18
N LEU A 224 -2.32 -13.17 -14.48
CA LEU A 224 -1.06 -12.66 -15.01
C LEU A 224 -0.76 -11.22 -14.52
N LEU A 225 -1.77 -10.35 -14.51
CA LEU A 225 -1.63 -8.99 -13.95
C LEU A 225 -1.27 -9.03 -12.47
N HIS A 226 -1.98 -9.85 -11.69
CA HIS A 226 -1.70 -10.01 -10.27
C HIS A 226 -0.30 -10.59 -10.04
N GLN A 227 0.11 -11.60 -10.80
CA GLN A 227 1.45 -12.17 -10.71
C GLN A 227 2.51 -11.09 -10.93
N ARG A 228 2.37 -10.26 -11.96
CA ARG A 228 3.29 -9.13 -12.21
C ARG A 228 3.32 -8.11 -11.07
N VAL A 229 2.16 -7.78 -10.49
CA VAL A 229 2.09 -6.94 -9.28
C VAL A 229 2.84 -7.61 -8.13
N ASN A 230 2.63 -8.90 -7.92
CA ASN A 230 3.23 -9.64 -6.83
C ASN A 230 4.74 -9.86 -7.00
N ASP A 231 5.23 -10.01 -8.23
CA ASP A 231 6.66 -10.10 -8.52
C ASP A 231 7.37 -8.77 -8.22
N SER A 232 6.66 -7.65 -8.41
CA SER A 232 7.18 -6.30 -8.12
C SER A 232 7.13 -5.97 -6.62
N PHE A 233 6.05 -6.35 -5.93
CA PHE A 233 5.78 -5.91 -4.55
C PHE A 233 5.92 -7.01 -3.49
N GLY A 234 6.02 -8.27 -3.87
CA GLY A 234 5.90 -9.41 -2.96
C GLY A 234 6.96 -9.41 -1.86
N ASN A 235 8.21 -9.12 -2.22
CA ASN A 235 9.32 -8.98 -1.28
C ASN A 235 9.20 -7.69 -0.46
N LEU A 236 8.82 -6.58 -1.10
CA LEU A 236 8.62 -5.29 -0.42
C LEU A 236 7.56 -5.41 0.68
N MET A 237 6.48 -6.15 0.44
CA MET A 237 5.42 -6.37 1.45
C MET A 237 5.95 -7.05 2.72
N GLY A 238 6.91 -7.97 2.59
CA GLY A 238 7.56 -8.62 3.73
C GLY A 238 8.46 -7.65 4.50
N ILE A 239 9.25 -6.86 3.78
CA ILE A 239 10.13 -5.82 4.36
C ILE A 239 9.29 -4.79 5.12
N LEU A 240 8.28 -4.21 4.47
CA LEU A 240 7.37 -3.24 5.07
C LEU A 240 6.67 -3.81 6.30
N HIS A 241 6.25 -5.09 6.26
CA HIS A 241 5.63 -5.72 7.42
C HIS A 241 6.54 -5.70 8.66
N GLY A 242 7.82 -6.06 8.47
CA GLY A 242 8.81 -6.04 9.54
C GLY A 242 9.12 -4.62 10.00
N GLU A 243 9.30 -3.68 9.07
CA GLU A 243 9.60 -2.28 9.38
C GLU A 243 8.44 -1.61 10.14
N PHE A 244 7.19 -1.73 9.68
CA PHE A 244 6.03 -1.20 10.40
C PHE A 244 5.92 -1.79 11.81
N LEU A 245 6.11 -3.10 11.95
CA LEU A 245 6.07 -3.78 13.25
C LEU A 245 7.12 -3.21 14.21
N ASN A 246 8.38 -3.13 13.75
CA ASN A 246 9.50 -2.65 14.55
C ASN A 246 9.36 -1.17 14.90
N PHE A 247 8.90 -0.33 13.97
CA PHE A 247 8.63 1.09 14.22
C PHE A 247 7.62 1.28 15.34
N ILE A 248 6.46 0.62 15.22
CA ILE A 248 5.36 0.77 16.19
C ILE A 248 5.77 0.24 17.56
N ILE A 249 6.44 -0.93 17.61
CA ILE A 249 6.95 -1.48 18.88
C ILE A 249 7.92 -0.49 19.51
N SER A 250 8.86 0.06 18.74
CA SER A 250 9.85 1.02 19.24
C SER A 250 9.18 2.24 19.85
N CYS A 251 8.25 2.88 19.13
CA CYS A 251 7.50 4.04 19.65
C CYS A 251 6.75 3.70 20.95
N TYR A 252 6.06 2.55 21.01
CA TYR A 252 5.32 2.17 22.22
C TYR A 252 6.22 1.80 23.40
N VAL A 253 7.39 1.19 23.16
CA VAL A 253 8.36 0.88 24.22
C VAL A 253 8.93 2.16 24.80
N ILE A 254 9.34 3.11 23.94
CA ILE A 254 9.82 4.43 24.36
C ILE A 254 8.74 5.15 25.17
N LEU A 255 7.52 5.23 24.64
CA LEU A 255 6.38 5.84 25.32
C LEU A 255 6.13 5.21 26.70
N ALA A 256 6.19 3.88 26.81
CA ALA A 256 5.93 3.17 28.06
C ALA A 256 7.03 3.30 29.11
N LEU A 257 8.30 3.43 28.69
CA LEU A 257 9.44 3.55 29.61
C LEU A 257 9.66 4.98 30.08
N ASN A 258 9.43 5.96 29.22
CA ASN A 258 9.78 7.36 29.47
C ASN A 258 8.57 8.30 29.59
N TRP A 259 7.34 7.76 29.76
CA TRP A 259 6.10 8.53 29.79
C TRP A 259 6.13 9.76 30.71
N ASN A 260 6.66 9.63 31.92
CA ASN A 260 6.68 10.73 32.89
C ASN A 260 7.81 11.73 32.64
N LEU A 261 8.82 11.36 31.84
CA LEU A 261 9.99 12.19 31.54
C LEU A 261 9.80 13.00 30.26
N MET A 262 9.02 12.49 29.30
CA MET A 262 8.76 13.18 28.04
C MET A 262 7.74 14.32 28.21
N ASP A 263 8.00 15.43 27.51
CA ASP A 263 7.03 16.50 27.35
C ASP A 263 5.81 16.06 26.50
N ILE A 264 4.79 16.92 26.43
CA ILE A 264 3.57 16.61 25.67
C ILE A 264 3.85 16.50 24.16
N TYR A 265 4.86 17.21 23.65
CA TYR A 265 5.16 17.25 22.23
C TYR A 265 5.83 15.96 21.76
N ALA A 266 6.85 15.48 22.46
CA ALA A 266 7.52 14.21 22.21
C ALA A 266 6.52 13.04 22.28
N LYS A 267 5.61 13.07 23.28
CA LYS A 267 4.50 12.10 23.38
C LYS A 267 3.66 12.10 22.11
N MET A 268 3.23 13.26 21.62
CA MET A 268 2.40 13.36 20.42
C MET A 268 3.17 12.96 19.15
N GLN A 269 4.46 13.31 19.05
CA GLN A 269 5.33 12.94 17.93
C GLN A 269 5.58 11.43 17.84
N LEU A 270 5.55 10.69 18.96
CA LEU A 270 5.65 9.23 18.96
C LEU A 270 4.28 8.55 18.82
N LEU A 271 3.24 9.10 19.45
CA LEU A 271 1.91 8.48 19.51
C LEU A 271 1.15 8.63 18.18
N VAL A 272 1.14 9.82 17.59
CA VAL A 272 0.34 10.08 16.37
C VAL A 272 0.87 9.25 15.17
N PRO A 273 2.18 9.24 14.86
CA PRO A 273 2.70 8.43 13.77
C PRO A 273 2.60 6.93 14.03
N SER A 274 2.76 6.47 15.29
CA SER A 274 2.65 5.04 15.61
C SER A 274 1.22 4.53 15.46
N ILE A 275 0.21 5.25 15.99
CA ILE A 275 -1.21 4.92 15.78
C ILE A 275 -1.56 5.00 14.29
N THR A 276 -1.17 6.06 13.59
CA THR A 276 -1.47 6.23 12.16
C THR A 276 -0.86 5.10 11.34
N SER A 277 0.40 4.75 11.60
CA SER A 277 1.09 3.65 10.93
C SER A 277 0.43 2.30 11.22
N GLN A 278 0.06 2.05 12.48
CA GLN A 278 -0.64 0.83 12.89
C GLN A 278 -2.00 0.71 12.18
N LEU A 279 -2.79 1.78 12.14
CA LEU A 279 -4.09 1.80 11.49
C LEU A 279 -3.94 1.63 9.98
N CYS A 280 -3.05 2.39 9.35
CA CYS A 280 -2.79 2.33 7.92
C CYS A 280 -2.39 0.91 7.49
N TRP A 281 -1.40 0.32 8.17
CA TRP A 281 -0.94 -1.02 7.85
C TRP A 281 -2.00 -2.10 8.14
N SER A 282 -2.73 -1.98 9.26
CA SER A 282 -3.82 -2.91 9.59
C SER A 282 -4.96 -2.87 8.57
N ILE A 283 -5.30 -1.68 8.06
CA ILE A 283 -6.27 -1.52 6.97
C ILE A 283 -5.75 -2.19 5.70
N GLY A 284 -4.49 -1.96 5.32
CA GLY A 284 -3.86 -2.60 4.17
C GLY A 284 -3.89 -4.13 4.24
N LEU A 285 -3.45 -4.69 5.37
CA LEU A 285 -3.51 -6.13 5.65
C LEU A 285 -4.94 -6.67 5.61
N LYS A 286 -5.92 -5.91 6.13
CA LYS A 286 -7.35 -6.30 6.12
C LYS A 286 -7.90 -6.33 4.71
N ILE A 287 -7.55 -5.37 3.87
CA ILE A 287 -7.95 -5.33 2.47
C ILE A 287 -7.37 -6.53 1.71
N ALA A 288 -6.05 -6.77 1.84
CA ALA A 288 -5.38 -7.91 1.22
C ALA A 288 -5.94 -9.27 1.71
N GLY A 289 -6.18 -9.42 3.02
CA GLY A 289 -6.81 -10.62 3.59
C GLY A 289 -8.26 -10.81 3.14
N SER A 290 -9.02 -9.73 3.01
CA SER A 290 -10.38 -9.77 2.46
C SER A 290 -10.38 -10.14 0.99
N PHE A 291 -9.41 -9.66 0.21
CA PHE A 291 -9.23 -10.03 -1.20
C PHE A 291 -9.02 -11.53 -1.36
N TYR A 292 -8.10 -12.11 -0.59
CA TYR A 292 -7.86 -13.55 -0.57
C TYR A 292 -9.13 -14.35 -0.23
N LYS A 293 -9.91 -13.89 0.76
CA LYS A 293 -11.19 -14.52 1.12
C LYS A 293 -12.19 -14.44 -0.05
N SER A 294 -12.30 -13.28 -0.71
CA SER A 294 -13.20 -13.08 -1.84
C SER A 294 -12.81 -13.93 -3.05
N LEU A 295 -11.52 -14.07 -3.34
CA LEU A 295 -11.01 -14.96 -4.39
C LEU A 295 -11.38 -16.41 -4.15
N ASN A 296 -11.19 -16.91 -2.93
CA ASN A 296 -11.58 -18.27 -2.57
C ASN A 296 -13.10 -18.49 -2.73
N ALA A 297 -13.91 -17.52 -2.31
CA ALA A 297 -15.37 -17.59 -2.47
C ALA A 297 -15.79 -17.58 -3.96
N MET A 298 -15.12 -16.75 -4.76
CA MET A 298 -15.33 -16.67 -6.20
C MET A 298 -14.97 -18.00 -6.90
N LEU A 299 -13.79 -18.57 -6.65
CA LEU A 299 -13.41 -19.88 -7.23
C LEU A 299 -14.40 -20.99 -6.84
N LYS A 300 -14.88 -20.99 -5.59
CA LYS A 300 -15.93 -21.93 -5.14
C LYS A 300 -17.26 -21.71 -5.86
N SER A 301 -17.61 -20.46 -6.18
CA SER A 301 -18.87 -20.12 -6.88
C SER A 301 -18.90 -20.63 -8.32
N TRP A 302 -17.74 -20.87 -8.93
CA TRP A 302 -17.65 -21.31 -10.32
C TRP A 302 -18.25 -22.70 -10.57
N ARG A 303 -18.50 -23.50 -9.51
CA ARG A 303 -19.26 -24.75 -9.60
C ARG A 303 -20.70 -24.55 -10.12
N ASN A 304 -21.23 -23.33 -10.01
CA ASN A 304 -22.58 -22.95 -10.39
C ASN A 304 -22.64 -22.21 -11.74
N LEU A 305 -21.57 -22.24 -12.54
CA LEU A 305 -21.55 -21.53 -13.83
C LEU A 305 -22.56 -22.12 -14.81
N HIS A 306 -23.16 -21.23 -15.59
CA HIS A 306 -23.98 -21.61 -16.72
C HIS A 306 -23.09 -22.30 -17.77
N HIS A 307 -23.51 -23.49 -18.19
CA HIS A 307 -22.83 -24.34 -19.15
C HIS A 307 -23.85 -24.86 -20.17
N LYS A 308 -23.42 -25.08 -21.42
CA LYS A 308 -24.30 -25.61 -22.47
C LYS A 308 -24.39 -27.13 -22.42
N SER A 309 -23.30 -27.79 -22.05
CA SER A 309 -23.25 -29.25 -21.96
C SER A 309 -22.48 -29.73 -20.72
N PRO A 310 -22.78 -30.96 -20.23
CA PRO A 310 -22.03 -31.56 -19.13
C PRO A 310 -20.53 -31.71 -19.43
N GLU A 311 -20.13 -31.94 -20.69
CA GLU A 311 -18.71 -32.04 -21.08
C GLU A 311 -17.98 -30.69 -20.91
N GLU A 312 -18.61 -29.58 -21.32
CA GLU A 312 -18.05 -28.23 -21.14
C GLU A 312 -17.78 -27.96 -19.66
N MET A 313 -18.73 -28.29 -18.77
CA MET A 313 -18.55 -28.19 -17.33
C MET A 313 -17.45 -29.13 -16.80
N LYS A 314 -17.30 -30.34 -17.36
CA LYS A 314 -16.24 -31.28 -16.98
C LYS A 314 -14.84 -30.71 -17.30
N TYR A 315 -14.66 -30.13 -18.48
CA TYR A 315 -13.41 -29.46 -18.85
C TYR A 315 -13.15 -28.23 -17.97
N PHE A 316 -14.17 -27.42 -17.74
CA PHE A 316 -14.05 -26.25 -16.88
C PHE A 316 -13.70 -26.62 -15.44
N LYS A 317 -14.26 -27.69 -14.87
CA LYS A 317 -13.88 -28.18 -13.53
C LYS A 317 -12.41 -28.58 -13.45
N LYS A 318 -11.82 -29.12 -14.52
CA LYS A 318 -10.37 -29.39 -14.57
C LYS A 318 -9.58 -28.07 -14.57
N TYR A 319 -9.99 -27.10 -15.38
CA TYR A 319 -9.39 -25.76 -15.37
C TYR A 319 -9.51 -25.06 -14.00
N ALA A 320 -10.69 -25.04 -13.39
CA ALA A 320 -10.90 -24.39 -12.10
C ALA A 320 -10.04 -24.99 -10.97
N LYS A 321 -9.66 -26.27 -11.07
CA LYS A 321 -8.71 -26.92 -10.14
C LYS A 321 -7.28 -26.44 -10.32
N THR A 322 -6.88 -25.96 -11.49
CA THR A 322 -5.54 -25.40 -11.72
C THR A 322 -5.44 -23.93 -11.29
N CYS A 323 -6.58 -23.23 -11.16
CA CYS A 323 -6.63 -21.87 -10.65
C CYS A 323 -6.33 -21.81 -9.15
N GLN A 324 -5.17 -21.26 -8.79
CA GLN A 324 -4.83 -20.99 -7.39
C GLN A 324 -5.40 -19.63 -6.94
N PRO A 325 -5.83 -19.48 -5.67
CA PRO A 325 -6.24 -18.19 -5.15
C PRO A 325 -5.07 -17.20 -5.21
N LEU A 326 -5.31 -16.03 -5.78
CA LEU A 326 -4.29 -14.98 -5.84
C LEU A 326 -3.99 -14.45 -4.42
N THR A 327 -2.72 -14.37 -4.07
CA THR A 327 -2.24 -13.94 -2.76
C THR A 327 -1.21 -12.83 -2.87
N PHE A 328 -1.31 -11.81 -2.03
CA PHE A 328 -0.27 -10.79 -1.91
C PHE A 328 0.89 -11.28 -1.03
N GLY A 329 2.12 -10.98 -1.47
CA GLY A 329 3.36 -11.30 -0.78
C GLY A 329 4.20 -12.38 -1.50
N ALA A 330 5.46 -12.51 -1.11
CA ALA A 330 6.37 -13.50 -1.67
C ALA A 330 5.99 -14.93 -1.22
N PRO A 331 5.65 -15.85 -2.15
CA PRO A 331 5.33 -17.23 -1.82
C PRO A 331 6.47 -17.91 -1.04
N GLY A 332 6.13 -18.61 0.03
CA GLY A 332 7.11 -19.28 0.90
C GLY A 332 7.81 -18.38 1.92
N VAL A 333 7.78 -17.05 1.75
CA VAL A 333 8.43 -16.10 2.67
C VAL A 333 7.38 -15.38 3.51
N PHE A 334 6.50 -14.61 2.87
CA PHE A 334 5.47 -13.83 3.54
C PHE A 334 4.23 -13.75 2.66
N THR A 335 3.12 -14.32 3.12
CA THR A 335 1.86 -14.31 2.38
C THR A 335 0.75 -13.73 3.24
N ILE A 336 0.09 -12.69 2.73
CA ILE A 336 -0.96 -11.99 3.48
C ILE A 336 -2.26 -12.79 3.41
N LYS A 337 -2.68 -13.30 4.56
CA LYS A 337 -3.95 -14.00 4.78
C LYS A 337 -4.85 -13.18 5.69
N ARG A 338 -6.12 -13.59 5.85
CA ARG A 338 -7.06 -12.94 6.77
C ARG A 338 -6.54 -12.86 8.22
N LEU A 339 -5.82 -13.89 8.66
CA LEU A 339 -5.25 -13.95 10.01
C LEU A 339 -4.03 -13.04 10.19
N THR A 340 -3.38 -12.60 9.11
CA THR A 340 -2.18 -11.76 9.19
C THR A 340 -2.43 -10.44 9.92
N VAL A 341 -3.63 -9.85 9.80
CA VAL A 341 -4.00 -8.63 10.57
C VAL A 341 -3.98 -8.90 12.07
N LEU A 342 -4.60 -10.00 12.50
CA LEU A 342 -4.68 -10.37 13.90
C LEU A 342 -3.29 -10.72 14.45
N THR A 343 -2.51 -11.50 13.69
CA THR A 343 -1.13 -11.82 14.03
C THR A 343 -0.28 -10.56 14.15
N PHE A 344 -0.43 -9.59 13.24
CA PHE A 344 0.26 -8.32 13.30
C PHE A 344 -0.07 -7.54 14.58
N SER A 345 -1.35 -7.30 14.86
CA SER A 345 -1.75 -6.57 16.08
C SER A 345 -1.29 -7.29 17.34
N MET A 346 -1.43 -8.62 17.39
CA MET A 346 -0.95 -9.42 18.52
C MET A 346 0.58 -9.32 18.69
N ASN A 347 1.33 -9.31 17.58
CA ASN A 347 2.79 -9.17 17.61
C ASN A 347 3.22 -7.78 18.08
N VAL A 348 2.49 -6.71 17.70
CA VAL A 348 2.72 -5.36 18.24
C VAL A 348 2.57 -5.39 19.77
N PHE A 349 1.43 -5.86 20.29
CA PHE A 349 1.19 -5.92 21.73
C PHE A 349 2.23 -6.79 22.45
N LYS A 350 2.41 -8.04 22.01
CA LYS A 350 3.36 -8.98 22.64
C LYS A 350 4.80 -8.46 22.57
N GLY A 351 5.19 -7.88 21.43
CA GLY A 351 6.51 -7.30 21.21
C GLY A 351 6.78 -6.15 22.18
N THR A 352 5.84 -5.22 22.31
CA THR A 352 5.93 -4.11 23.27
C THR A 352 6.05 -4.62 24.72
N PHE A 353 5.17 -5.52 25.16
CA PHE A 353 5.24 -6.07 26.53
C PHE A 353 6.56 -6.79 26.80
N LYS A 354 7.01 -7.64 25.88
CA LYS A 354 8.29 -8.37 26.02
C LYS A 354 9.47 -7.40 26.10
N ALA A 355 9.52 -6.39 25.24
CA ALA A 355 10.59 -5.40 25.23
C ALA A 355 10.61 -4.56 26.51
N VAL A 356 9.45 -4.08 26.98
CA VAL A 356 9.35 -3.34 28.25
C VAL A 356 9.79 -4.18 29.44
N LEU A 357 9.36 -5.44 29.52
CA LEU A 357 9.77 -6.35 30.60
C LEU A 357 11.26 -6.66 30.57
N ALA A 358 11.84 -6.87 29.38
CA ALA A 358 13.28 -7.11 29.24
C ALA A 358 14.11 -5.89 29.68
N LEU A 359 13.73 -4.69 29.23
CA LEU A 359 14.45 -3.46 29.56
C LEU A 359 14.30 -3.06 31.04
N ARG A 360 13.14 -3.31 31.65
CA ARG A 360 12.94 -3.07 33.10
C ARG A 360 13.70 -4.04 34.00
N ARG A 361 14.04 -5.24 33.52
CA ARG A 361 14.88 -6.20 34.27
C ARG A 361 16.37 -5.89 34.17
N ALA A 362 16.77 -5.14 33.14
CA ALA A 362 18.15 -4.75 32.91
C ALA A 362 18.55 -3.47 33.67
N LYS A 363 17.55 -2.68 34.11
CA LYS A 363 17.72 -1.58 35.06
C LYS A 363 17.56 -2.14 36.47
#